data_AF-A0A538CPF7-F1
#
_entry.id   AF-A0A538CPF7-F1
#
_cell.length_a   1.000
_cell.length_b   1.000
_cell.length_c   1.000
_cell.angle_alpha   90.00
_cell.angle_beta   90.00
_cell.angle_gamma   90.00
#
_symmetry.space_group_name_H-M   'P 1'
#
loop_
_entity.id
_entity.type
_entity.pdbx_description
1 polymer ?
#
loop_
_entity_poly.entity_id
_entity_poly.type
_entity_poly.pdbx_seq_one_letter_code
_entity_poly.pdbx_strand_id
1 'polypeptide(L)'
;MSNLATPAFLVGLDGTLVFYNEAAAELLGVGFEEAGPMAAEEWAGRFDPVGIEGEDVPLDELPLGIALIEGRPAHRALRIRAATGEVQTIEATAFPIVGHEGRSGAIAIFWSVAS
;
A
#
# COMPACT_ATOMS: atom_id res chain seq x y z
N MET A 1 5.70 -12.47 21.26
CA MET A 1 6.06 -12.57 19.84
C MET A 1 6.05 -11.15 19.31
N SER A 2 7.20 -10.64 18.90
CA SER A 2 7.34 -9.30 18.33
C SER A 2 6.67 -9.29 16.96
N ASN A 3 5.39 -8.91 16.92
CA ASN A 3 4.68 -8.64 15.67
C ASN A 3 5.42 -7.49 14.98
N LEU A 4 5.62 -7.57 13.66
CA LEU A 4 6.17 -6.43 12.92
C LEU A 4 5.20 -5.26 13.12
N ALA A 5 5.58 -4.28 13.93
CA ALA A 5 4.71 -3.17 14.32
C ALA A 5 4.51 -2.14 13.19
N THR A 6 5.21 -2.30 12.07
CA THR A 6 5.14 -1.37 10.94
C THR A 6 4.20 -1.93 9.87
N PRO A 7 3.13 -1.21 9.51
CA PRO A 7 2.21 -1.60 8.44
C PRO A 7 2.94 -1.89 7.12
N ALA A 8 2.62 -3.03 6.50
CA ALA A 8 3.20 -3.45 5.23
C ALA A 8 2.14 -3.99 4.26
N PHE A 9 2.25 -3.61 2.98
CA PHE A 9 1.37 -3.97 1.87
C PHE A 9 2.18 -4.63 0.77
N LEU A 10 1.81 -5.83 0.34
CA LEU A 10 2.56 -6.62 -0.63
C LEU A 10 1.72 -6.88 -1.89
N VAL A 11 2.26 -6.53 -3.06
CA VAL A 11 1.68 -6.86 -4.35
C VAL A 11 2.57 -7.80 -5.17
N GLY A 12 1.93 -8.67 -5.95
CA GLY A 12 2.58 -9.47 -6.98
C GLY A 12 2.98 -8.65 -8.22
N LEU A 13 3.57 -9.33 -9.21
CA LEU A 13 3.99 -8.71 -10.47
C LEU A 13 2.86 -8.10 -11.29
N ASP A 14 1.65 -8.62 -11.15
CA ASP A 14 0.44 -8.16 -11.81
C ASP A 14 -0.24 -6.99 -11.06
N GLY A 15 0.34 -6.53 -9.95
CA GLY A 15 -0.24 -5.48 -9.11
C GLY A 15 -1.32 -5.97 -8.15
N THR A 16 -1.63 -7.27 -8.14
CA THR A 16 -2.57 -7.86 -7.20
C THR A 16 -2.00 -7.78 -5.79
N LEU A 17 -2.76 -7.22 -4.85
CA LEU A 17 -2.50 -7.30 -3.42
C LEU A 17 -2.61 -8.76 -2.99
N VAL A 18 -1.50 -9.30 -2.49
CA VAL A 18 -1.42 -10.71 -2.07
C VAL A 18 -1.30 -10.88 -0.55
N PHE A 19 -0.96 -9.82 0.17
CA PHE A 19 -0.86 -9.84 1.63
C PHE A 19 -0.73 -8.43 2.23
N TYR A 20 -1.25 -8.23 3.43
CA TYR A 20 -0.81 -7.18 4.34
C TYR A 20 -0.84 -7.69 5.80
N ASN A 21 0.02 -7.13 6.64
CA ASN A 21 0.16 -7.59 8.04
C ASN A 21 -0.92 -7.02 8.97
N GLU A 22 -0.95 -7.49 10.23
CA GLU A 22 -1.93 -7.05 11.23
C GLU A 22 -1.87 -5.54 11.50
N ALA A 23 -0.67 -4.94 11.54
CA ALA A 23 -0.52 -3.49 11.69
C ALA A 23 -1.15 -2.70 10.52
N ALA A 24 -1.04 -3.21 9.29
CA ALA A 24 -1.77 -2.65 8.15
C ALA A 24 -3.27 -2.89 8.27
N ALA A 25 -3.72 -4.05 8.74
CA ALA A 25 -5.14 -4.33 8.95
C ALA A 25 -5.78 -3.35 9.94
N GLU A 26 -5.11 -3.07 11.06
CA GLU A 26 -5.56 -2.11 12.06
C GLU A 26 -5.71 -0.71 11.45
N LEU A 27 -4.71 -0.26 10.69
CA LEU A 27 -4.72 1.05 10.05
C LEU A 27 -5.78 1.13 8.94
N LEU A 28 -5.93 0.08 8.12
CA LEU A 28 -6.88 0.01 7.00
C LEU A 28 -8.30 -0.31 7.45
N GLY A 29 -8.51 -0.71 8.70
CA GLY A 29 -9.81 -1.04 9.28
C GLY A 29 -10.44 -2.34 8.77
N VAL A 30 -9.66 -3.24 8.15
CA VAL A 30 -10.12 -4.54 7.66
C VAL A 30 -8.97 -5.54 7.60
N GLY A 31 -9.19 -6.77 8.08
CA GLY A 31 -8.22 -7.85 8.04
C GLY A 31 -8.02 -8.43 6.63
N PHE A 32 -6.81 -8.87 6.30
CA PHE A 32 -6.54 -9.48 4.99
C PHE A 32 -7.33 -10.78 4.80
N GLU A 33 -7.56 -11.54 5.86
CA GLU A 33 -8.39 -12.75 5.83
C GLU A 33 -9.85 -12.46 5.42
N GLU A 34 -10.35 -11.27 5.74
CA GLU A 34 -11.68 -10.80 5.35
C GLU A 34 -11.69 -10.16 3.96
N ALA A 35 -10.72 -9.30 3.66
CA ALA A 35 -10.65 -8.58 2.39
C ALA A 35 -10.23 -9.47 1.21
N GLY A 36 -9.33 -10.42 1.46
CA GLY A 36 -8.74 -11.27 0.44
C GLY A 36 -7.79 -10.53 -0.53
N PRO A 37 -7.30 -11.25 -1.55
CA PRO A 37 -6.53 -10.65 -2.63
C PRO A 37 -7.36 -9.66 -3.44
N MET A 38 -6.77 -8.53 -3.84
CA MET A 38 -7.46 -7.46 -4.56
C MET A 38 -6.61 -6.97 -5.75
N ALA A 39 -7.25 -6.73 -6.90
CA ALA A 39 -6.56 -6.13 -8.04
C ALA A 39 -6.15 -4.68 -7.77
N ALA A 40 -5.26 -4.12 -8.61
CA ALA A 40 -4.74 -2.76 -8.46
C ALA A 40 -5.84 -1.70 -8.31
N GLU A 41 -6.80 -1.73 -9.22
CA GLU A 41 -7.94 -0.82 -9.25
C GLU A 41 -8.89 -1.02 -8.07
N GLU A 42 -8.97 -2.25 -7.55
CA GLU A 42 -9.84 -2.58 -6.42
C GLU A 42 -9.28 -2.04 -5.11
N TRP A 43 -8.00 -2.30 -4.79
CA TRP A 43 -7.43 -1.75 -3.56
C TRP A 43 -7.26 -0.23 -3.64
N ALA A 44 -6.99 0.33 -4.81
CA ALA A 44 -6.94 1.79 -4.98
C ALA A 44 -8.32 2.42 -4.85
N GLY A 45 -9.37 1.83 -5.42
CA GLY A 45 -10.74 2.32 -5.22
C GLY A 45 -11.21 2.17 -3.77
N ARG A 46 -10.80 1.10 -3.08
CA ARG A 46 -11.18 0.82 -1.69
C ARG A 46 -10.51 1.78 -0.71
N PHE A 47 -9.20 1.97 -0.84
CA PHE A 47 -8.42 2.78 0.10
C PHE A 47 -8.19 4.22 -0.38
N ASP A 48 -8.61 4.55 -1.60
CA ASP A 48 -8.70 5.91 -2.15
C ASP A 48 -7.45 6.75 -1.87
N PRO A 49 -6.24 6.29 -2.27
CA PRO A 49 -5.01 7.02 -2.01
C PRO A 49 -4.93 8.27 -2.87
N VAL A 50 -5.01 9.42 -2.23
CA VAL A 50 -4.89 10.74 -2.87
C VAL A 50 -3.69 11.49 -2.29
N GLY A 51 -3.26 12.54 -2.98
CA GLY A 51 -2.22 13.41 -2.47
C GLY A 51 -2.66 14.18 -1.22
N ILE A 52 -1.71 14.87 -0.58
CA ILE A 52 -1.98 15.53 0.71
C ILE A 52 -3.01 16.65 0.60
N GLU A 53 -3.12 17.28 -0.58
CA GLU A 53 -4.10 18.33 -0.87
C GLU A 53 -5.43 17.77 -1.39
N GLY A 54 -5.54 16.43 -1.50
CA GLY A 54 -6.73 15.72 -1.99
C GLY A 54 -6.78 15.58 -3.51
N GLU A 55 -5.67 15.83 -4.20
CA GLU A 55 -5.54 15.62 -5.63
C GLU A 55 -5.43 14.13 -5.99
N ASP A 56 -6.03 13.74 -7.11
CA ASP A 56 -5.95 12.37 -7.61
C ASP A 56 -4.51 12.00 -7.94
N VAL A 57 -4.08 10.82 -7.48
CA VAL A 57 -2.78 10.25 -7.81
C VAL A 57 -2.99 9.02 -8.71
N PRO A 58 -2.50 9.05 -9.96
CA PRO A 58 -2.54 7.89 -10.84
C PRO A 58 -1.90 6.65 -10.20
N LEU A 59 -2.45 5.47 -10.51
CA LEU A 59 -1.96 4.19 -9.97
C LEU A 59 -0.46 3.96 -10.19
N ASP A 60 0.04 4.35 -11.37
CA ASP A 60 1.45 4.25 -11.76
C ASP A 60 2.35 5.32 -11.12
N GLU A 61 1.77 6.37 -10.53
CA GLU A 61 2.46 7.40 -9.76
C GLU A 61 2.41 7.19 -8.24
N LEU A 62 1.56 6.27 -7.75
CA LEU A 62 1.61 5.84 -6.36
C LEU A 62 2.97 5.20 -6.07
N PRO A 63 3.51 5.31 -4.83
CA PRO A 63 4.80 4.69 -4.49
C PRO A 63 4.89 3.21 -4.89
N LEU A 64 3.81 2.45 -4.67
CA LEU A 64 3.73 1.04 -5.02
C LEU A 64 3.74 0.80 -6.54
N GLY A 65 3.06 1.66 -7.31
CA GLY A 65 3.06 1.62 -8.79
C GLY A 65 4.44 1.91 -9.36
N ILE A 66 5.11 2.97 -8.89
CA ILE A 66 6.49 3.29 -9.28
C ILE A 66 7.44 2.13 -8.94
N ALA A 67 7.33 1.58 -7.73
CA ALA A 67 8.15 0.44 -7.32
C ALA A 67 7.93 -0.79 -8.19
N LEU A 68 6.71 -1.05 -8.65
CA LEU A 68 6.39 -2.19 -9.50
C LEU A 68 6.82 -1.99 -10.96
N ILE A 69 6.44 -0.85 -11.56
CA ILE A 69 6.58 -0.56 -12.98
C ILE A 69 8.01 -0.12 -13.31
N GLU A 70 8.49 0.92 -12.63
CA GLU A 70 9.83 1.46 -12.87
C GLU A 70 10.91 0.59 -12.20
N GLY A 71 10.56 -0.12 -11.12
CA GLY A 71 11.47 -0.98 -10.36
C GLY A 71 12.54 -0.19 -9.63
N ARG A 72 12.15 0.94 -9.07
CA ARG A 72 12.97 1.74 -8.15
C ARG A 72 12.16 2.08 -6.90
N PRO A 73 12.81 2.35 -5.76
CA PRO A 73 12.10 2.82 -4.58
C PRO A 73 11.37 4.15 -4.84
N ALA A 74 10.28 4.35 -4.13
CA ALA A 74 9.50 5.58 -4.15
C ALA A 74 8.91 5.88 -2.77
N HIS A 75 8.68 7.16 -2.50
CA HIS A 75 8.16 7.63 -1.23
C HIS A 75 7.22 8.82 -1.46
N ARG A 76 6.08 8.86 -0.76
CA ARG A 76 5.11 9.96 -0.82
C ARG A 76 4.21 9.96 0.43
N ALA A 77 3.88 11.16 0.91
CA ALA A 77 2.79 11.38 1.86
C ALA A 77 1.45 11.33 1.12
N LEU A 78 0.50 10.55 1.64
CA LEU A 78 -0.81 10.32 1.04
C LEU A 78 -1.91 10.49 2.07
N ARG A 79 -3.11 10.84 1.62
CA ARG A 79 -4.34 10.60 2.39
C ARG A 79 -4.98 9.34 1.88
N ILE A 80 -5.43 8.48 2.78
CA ILE A 80 -6.15 7.24 2.46
C ILE A 80 -7.44 7.15 3.26
N ARG A 81 -8.39 6.36 2.74
CA ARG A 81 -9.66 6.03 3.38
C ARG A 81 -9.60 4.62 3.95
N ALA A 82 -9.72 4.48 5.26
CA ALA A 82 -9.88 3.18 5.90
C ALA A 82 -11.26 2.59 5.56
N ALA A 83 -11.42 1.27 5.71
CA ALA A 83 -12.69 0.57 5.52
C ALA A 83 -13.78 1.05 6.51
N THR A 84 -13.39 1.64 7.64
CA THR A 84 -14.29 2.32 8.59
C THR A 84 -14.85 3.65 8.06
N GLY A 85 -14.31 4.17 6.95
CA GLY A 85 -14.65 5.46 6.35
C GLY A 85 -13.78 6.62 6.86
N GLU A 86 -12.97 6.40 7.89
CA GLU A 86 -12.04 7.42 8.40
C GLU A 86 -10.95 7.74 7.37
N VAL A 87 -10.64 9.02 7.21
CA VAL A 87 -9.56 9.48 6.34
C VAL A 87 -8.37 9.86 7.19
N GLN A 88 -7.20 9.31 6.85
CA GLN A 88 -5.96 9.54 7.59
C GLN A 88 -4.81 9.81 6.64
N THR A 89 -3.83 10.57 7.12
CA THR A 89 -2.60 10.80 6.40
C THR A 89 -1.58 9.73 6.76
N ILE A 90 -0.92 9.20 5.75
CA ILE A 90 0.18 8.26 5.88
C ILE A 90 1.42 8.75 5.14
N GLU A 91 2.58 8.36 5.62
CA GLU A 91 3.80 8.36 4.83
C GLU A 91 4.00 6.95 4.28
N ALA A 92 4.13 6.82 2.95
CA ALA A 92 4.27 5.52 2.29
C ALA A 92 5.60 5.43 1.54
N THR A 93 6.37 4.37 1.80
CA THR A 93 7.60 4.05 1.09
C THR A 93 7.48 2.68 0.47
N ALA A 94 7.75 2.56 -0.82
CA ALA A 94 7.68 1.30 -1.55
C ALA A 94 9.03 0.91 -2.17
N PHE A 95 9.25 -0.40 -2.25
CA PHE A 95 10.45 -1.01 -2.81
C PHE A 95 10.06 -2.14 -3.79
N PRO A 96 10.77 -2.28 -4.92
CA PRO A 96 10.64 -3.47 -5.76
C PRO A 96 11.13 -4.70 -4.99
N ILE A 97 10.44 -5.82 -5.14
CA ILE A 97 10.94 -7.13 -4.72
C ILE A 97 11.61 -7.78 -5.91
N VAL A 98 12.86 -8.18 -5.74
CA VAL A 98 13.64 -8.90 -6.76
C VAL A 98 13.89 -10.32 -6.24
N GLY A 99 13.24 -11.29 -6.84
CA GLY A 99 13.51 -12.71 -6.65
C GLY A 99 14.67 -13.20 -7.52
N HIS A 100 14.93 -14.51 -7.47
CA HIS A 100 16.05 -15.12 -8.18
C HIS A 100 15.97 -14.96 -9.71
N GLU A 101 14.76 -14.86 -10.27
CA GLU A 101 14.51 -14.75 -11.71
C GLU A 101 14.22 -13.30 -12.17
N GLY A 102 14.43 -12.31 -11.30
CA GLY A 102 14.12 -10.90 -11.59
C GLY A 102 13.03 -10.35 -10.67
N ARG A 103 12.31 -9.31 -11.10
CA ARG A 103 11.26 -8.69 -10.28
C ARG A 103 10.18 -9.72 -9.95
N SER A 104 9.63 -9.67 -8.75
CA SER A 104 8.56 -10.59 -8.29
C SER A 104 7.37 -9.86 -7.66
N GLY A 105 7.42 -8.54 -7.56
CA GLY A 105 6.37 -7.71 -6.99
C GLY A 105 6.92 -6.42 -6.38
N ALA A 106 6.14 -5.82 -5.49
CA ALA A 106 6.56 -4.66 -4.71
C ALA A 106 5.98 -4.72 -3.30
N ILE A 107 6.69 -4.13 -2.34
CA ILE A 107 6.23 -3.95 -0.97
C ILE A 107 6.15 -2.45 -0.66
N ALA A 108 5.07 -2.01 -0.04
CA ALA A 108 4.99 -0.71 0.61
C ALA A 108 5.00 -0.89 2.13
N ILE A 109 5.73 -0.02 2.81
CA ILE A 109 5.70 0.17 4.25
C ILE A 109 5.15 1.57 4.48
N PHE A 110 4.20 1.70 5.40
CA PHE A 110 3.54 2.97 5.65
C PHE A 110 3.23 3.15 7.13
N TRP A 111 3.05 4.40 7.56
CA TRP A 111 2.70 4.73 8.94
C TRP A 111 1.81 5.96 8.96
N SER A 112 0.90 6.00 9.94
CA SER A 112 0.11 7.20 10.22
C SER A 112 1.04 8.33 10.67
N VAL A 113 0.84 9.51 10.12
CA VAL A 113 1.45 10.74 10.64
C VAL A 113 0.45 11.37 11.58
N ALA A 114 0.76 11.33 12.88
CA ALA A 114 -0.06 11.95 13.90
C ALA A 114 -0.27 13.44 13.57
N SER A 115 -1.53 13.88 13.60
CA SER A 115 -1.93 15.28 13.49
C SER A 115 -1.73 16.01 14.81
#